data_AF-A0A3C0I8B7-F1
#
_entry.id   AF-A0A3C0I8B7-F1
#
_cell.length_a   1.000
_cell.length_b   1.000
_cell.length_c   1.000
_cell.angle_alpha   90.00
_cell.angle_beta   90.00
_cell.angle_gamma   90.00
#
_symmetry.space_group_name_H-M   'P 1'
#
loop_
_entity.id
_entity.type
_entity.pdbx_description
1 polymer ?
#
loop_
_entity_poly.entity_id
_entity_poly.type
_entity_poly.pdbx_seq_one_letter_code
_entity_poly.pdbx_strand_id
1 'polypeptide(L)'
;AMHRVSTNVNENANAHEYKNQFAPQSKNLASIIRGYKSAVTTYARKNQIEFGWQPRFHEHIIRSMADYHRISNYIINNPAKWHEDKFYQ
;
A
#
# COMPACT_ATOMS: atom_id res chain seq x y z
N ALA A 1 -7.52 -2.44 -16.83
CA ALA A 1 -6.57 -2.63 -17.95
C ALA A 1 -6.13 -1.27 -18.43
N MET A 2 -4.81 -0.97 -18.43
CA MET A 2 -4.28 0.20 -19.12
C MET A 2 -4.35 -0.10 -20.62
N HIS A 3 -5.37 0.41 -21.30
CA HIS A 3 -5.46 0.33 -22.75
C HIS A 3 -4.33 1.18 -23.35
N ARG A 4 -3.41 0.53 -24.06
CA ARG A 4 -2.42 1.21 -24.90
C ARG A 4 -3.17 1.80 -26.09
N VAL A 5 -3.28 3.13 -26.14
CA VAL A 5 -3.75 3.83 -27.35
C VAL A 5 -2.59 3.85 -28.33
N SER A 6 -2.79 3.28 -29.52
CA SER A 6 -1.81 3.33 -30.60
C SER A 6 -1.83 4.73 -31.22
N THR A 7 -0.79 5.53 -30.99
CA THR A 7 -0.59 6.79 -31.70
C THR A 7 0.20 6.51 -32.98
N ASN A 8 -0.39 6.79 -34.14
CA ASN A 8 0.35 6.85 -35.40
C ASN A 8 1.37 7.99 -35.29
N VAL A 9 2.66 7.65 -35.16
CA VAL A 9 3.74 8.63 -35.03
C VAL A 9 4.19 8.99 -36.44
N ASN A 10 3.95 10.23 -36.85
CA ASN A 10 4.58 10.81 -38.03
C ASN A 10 6.06 11.04 -37.68
N GLU A 11 6.96 10.34 -38.37
CA GLU A 11 8.41 10.35 -38.16
C GLU A 11 9.01 11.69 -38.61
N ASN A 12 8.80 12.77 -37.86
CA ASN A 12 9.57 14.02 -37.99
C ASN A 12 9.42 14.98 -36.78
N ALA A 13 9.06 14.46 -35.61
CA ALA A 13 9.10 15.24 -34.38
C ALA A 13 10.40 14.91 -33.63
N ASN A 14 11.28 15.91 -33.46
CA ASN A 14 12.40 15.87 -32.53
C ASN A 14 11.97 15.18 -31.24
N ALA A 15 12.49 13.96 -31.03
CA ALA A 15 12.18 13.12 -29.88
C ALA A 15 12.85 13.73 -28.64
N HIS A 16 12.31 14.85 -28.16
CA HIS A 16 12.54 15.28 -26.80
C HIS A 16 11.92 14.19 -25.91
N GLU A 17 12.81 13.35 -25.38
CA GLU A 17 12.52 12.27 -24.46
C GLU A 17 11.78 12.85 -23.25
N TYR A 18 10.44 12.85 -23.27
CA TYR A 18 9.61 13.28 -22.15
C TYR A 18 9.78 12.27 -21.02
N LYS A 19 10.87 12.42 -20.24
CA LYS A 19 11.06 11.67 -19.01
C LYS A 19 10.05 12.17 -18.00
N ASN A 20 9.27 11.25 -17.45
CA ASN A 20 8.42 11.55 -16.31
C ASN A 20 9.32 12.12 -15.19
N GLN A 21 9.12 13.41 -14.87
CA GLN A 21 9.92 14.12 -13.87
C GLN A 21 9.64 13.58 -12.45
N PHE A 22 8.52 12.88 -12.27
CA PHE A 22 8.14 12.25 -11.02
C PHE A 22 8.58 10.79 -11.04
N ALA A 23 9.77 10.53 -10.51
CA ALA A 23 10.22 9.17 -10.22
C ALA A 23 9.25 8.47 -9.26
N PRO A 24 9.20 7.12 -9.24
CA PRO A 24 8.42 6.40 -8.26
C PRO A 24 8.75 6.84 -6.83
N GLN A 25 7.71 7.14 -6.05
CA GLN A 25 7.84 7.46 -4.63
C GLN A 25 8.70 6.41 -3.93
N SER A 26 9.73 6.86 -3.21
CA SER A 26 10.72 6.02 -2.50
C SER A 26 11.10 6.65 -1.15
N LYS A 27 11.74 5.86 -0.27
CA LYS A 27 12.25 6.28 1.05
C LYS A 27 11.19 6.85 2.00
N ASN A 28 9.97 6.35 1.96
CA ASN A 28 8.92 6.71 2.92
C ASN A 28 7.97 5.53 3.21
N LEU A 29 7.17 5.69 4.26
CA LEU A 29 6.28 4.64 4.75
C LEU A 29 5.31 4.13 3.68
N ALA A 30 4.66 5.04 2.95
CA ALA A 30 3.76 4.67 1.86
C ALA A 30 4.43 3.82 0.77
N SER A 31 5.69 4.12 0.41
CA SER A 31 6.43 3.31 -0.57
C SER A 31 6.72 1.89 -0.07
N ILE A 32 7.01 1.73 1.22
CA ILE A 32 7.26 0.44 1.87
C ILE A 32 5.95 -0.36 1.96
N ILE A 33 4.88 0.25 2.45
CA ILE A 33 3.55 -0.38 2.57
C ILE A 33 3.03 -0.80 1.18
N ARG A 34 3.23 0.04 0.14
CA ARG A 34 2.89 -0.32 -1.25
C ARG A 34 3.64 -1.58 -1.69
N GLY A 35 4.95 -1.66 -1.42
CA GLY A 35 5.75 -2.84 -1.74
C GLY A 35 5.24 -4.10 -1.04
N TYR A 36 4.99 -4.02 0.26
CA TYR A 36 4.45 -5.13 1.06
C TYR A 36 3.08 -5.60 0.56
N LYS A 37 2.11 -4.68 0.42
CA LYS A 37 0.77 -5.01 -0.08
C LYS A 37 0.81 -5.62 -1.48
N SER A 38 1.70 -5.13 -2.34
CA SER A 38 1.89 -5.67 -3.70
C SER A 38 2.44 -7.10 -3.69
N ALA A 39 3.46 -7.37 -2.87
CA ALA A 39 4.08 -8.69 -2.76
C ALA A 39 3.07 -9.74 -2.26
N VAL A 40 2.35 -9.44 -1.17
CA VAL A 40 1.32 -10.32 -0.62
C VAL A 40 0.16 -10.53 -1.60
N THR A 41 -0.31 -9.47 -2.27
CA THR A 41 -1.36 -9.60 -3.30
C THR A 41 -0.91 -10.52 -4.44
N THR A 42 0.34 -10.40 -4.86
CA THR A 42 0.92 -11.26 -5.91
C THR A 42 0.98 -12.70 -5.44
N TYR A 43 1.42 -12.94 -4.20
CA TYR A 43 1.45 -14.27 -3.60
C TYR A 43 0.06 -14.89 -3.50
N ALA A 44 -0.93 -14.17 -2.96
CA ALA A 44 -2.29 -14.66 -2.81
C ALA A 44 -2.91 -15.03 -4.16
N ARG A 45 -2.78 -14.17 -5.17
CA ARG A 45 -3.27 -14.45 -6.53
C ARG A 45 -2.62 -15.68 -7.16
N LYS A 46 -1.30 -15.84 -7.02
CA LYS A 46 -0.57 -17.01 -7.53
C LYS A 46 -1.01 -18.31 -6.88
N ASN A 47 -1.37 -18.26 -5.59
CA ASN A 47 -1.79 -19.42 -4.81
C ASN A 47 -3.32 -19.57 -4.70
N GLN A 48 -4.08 -18.81 -5.50
CA GLN A 48 -5.56 -18.83 -5.49
C GLN A 48 -6.18 -18.62 -4.10
N ILE A 49 -5.53 -17.79 -3.27
CA ILE A 49 -6.03 -17.42 -1.94
C ILE A 49 -7.00 -16.25 -2.09
N GLU A 50 -8.24 -16.44 -1.69
CA GLU A 50 -9.23 -15.37 -1.61
C GLU A 50 -8.83 -14.37 -0.53
N PHE A 51 -8.53 -13.14 -0.94
CA PHE A 51 -8.03 -12.10 -0.06
C PHE A 51 -8.20 -10.72 -0.67
N GLY A 52 -8.49 -9.73 0.18
CA GLY A 52 -8.53 -8.32 -0.18
C GLY A 52 -7.94 -7.45 0.92
N TRP A 53 -7.25 -6.39 0.51
CA TRP A 53 -6.80 -5.36 1.46
C TRP A 53 -7.96 -4.44 1.83
N GLN A 54 -8.03 -4.06 3.11
CA GLN A 54 -8.68 -2.80 3.46
C GLN A 54 -7.97 -1.64 2.71
N PRO A 55 -8.71 -0.71 2.09
CA PRO A 55 -8.14 0.46 1.43
C PRO A 55 -7.32 1.32 2.39
N ARG A 56 -6.25 1.95 1.87
CA ARG A 56 -5.32 2.82 2.62
C ARG A 56 -4.64 2.09 3.79
N PHE A 57 -3.99 2.82 4.68
CA PHE A 57 -3.40 2.31 5.92
C PHE A 57 -3.45 3.41 6.97
N HIS A 58 -3.47 3.03 8.25
CA HIS A 58 -3.39 3.95 9.38
C HIS A 58 -1.93 4.07 9.82
N GLU A 59 -1.48 5.30 10.08
CA GLU A 59 -0.16 5.59 10.61
C GLU A 59 -0.27 6.53 11.80
N HIS A 60 0.57 6.33 12.81
CA HIS A 60 0.62 7.17 13.99
C HIS A 60 2.08 7.26 14.49
N ILE A 61 2.57 8.49 14.66
CA ILE A 61 3.92 8.72 15.19
C ILE A 61 3.84 8.66 16.72
N ILE A 62 4.52 7.68 17.32
CA ILE A 62 4.64 7.56 18.78
C ILE A 62 5.61 8.63 19.29
N ARG A 63 5.12 9.53 20.14
CA ARG A 63 5.90 10.68 20.66
C ARG A 63 6.10 10.65 22.17
N SER A 64 5.49 9.69 22.86
CA SER A 64 5.56 9.55 24.30
C SER A 64 5.60 8.09 24.72
N MET A 65 6.12 7.82 25.92
CA MET A 65 6.08 6.47 26.50
C MET A 65 4.65 6.00 26.77
N ALA A 66 3.76 6.92 27.14
CA ALA A 66 2.35 6.61 27.33
C ALA A 66 1.68 6.14 26.02
N ASP A 67 1.97 6.80 24.90
CA ASP A 67 1.48 6.37 23.57
C ASP A 67 2.05 5.01 23.18
N TYR A 68 3.34 4.80 23.41
CA TYR A 68 3.99 3.52 23.17
C TYR A 68 3.28 2.39 23.93
N HIS A 69 3.09 2.54 25.25
CA HIS A 69 2.41 1.54 26.06
C HIS A 69 0.98 1.28 25.58
N ARG A 70 0.22 2.34 25.29
CA ARG A 70 -1.16 2.22 24.80
C ARG A 70 -1.25 1.45 23.49
N ILE A 71 -0.42 1.79 22.50
CA ILE A 71 -0.43 1.16 21.18
C ILE A 71 0.10 -0.28 21.26
N SER A 72 1.17 -0.51 22.00
CA SER A 72 1.72 -1.86 22.22
C SER A 72 0.68 -2.77 22.88
N ASN A 73 0.05 -2.30 23.96
CA ASN A 73 -1.01 -3.03 24.64
C ASN A 73 -2.20 -3.31 23.72
N TYR A 74 -2.59 -2.35 22.86
CA TYR A 74 -3.64 -2.59 21.88
C TYR A 74 -3.25 -3.71 20.91
N ILE A 75 -2.06 -3.65 20.29
CA ILE A 75 -1.60 -4.65 19.30
C ILE A 75 -1.56 -6.05 19.92
N ILE A 76 -1.02 -6.18 21.14
CA ILE A 76 -0.91 -7.46 21.84
C ILE A 76 -2.28 -8.05 22.17
N ASN A 77 -3.20 -7.22 22.66
CA ASN A 77 -4.48 -7.71 23.17
C ASN A 77 -5.60 -7.78 22.11
N ASN A 78 -5.44 -7.11 20.96
CA ASN A 78 -6.49 -7.05 19.94
C ASN A 78 -6.92 -8.42 19.39
N PRO A 79 -6.02 -9.41 19.15
CA PRO A 79 -6.46 -10.74 18.71
C PRO A 79 -7.41 -11.42 19.68
N ALA A 80 -7.15 -11.30 20.99
CA ALA A 80 -8.01 -11.88 22.02
C ALA A 80 -9.34 -11.14 22.16
N LYS A 81 -9.35 -9.82 21.89
CA LYS A 81 -10.52 -8.95 21.99
C LYS A 81 -11.31 -8.82 20.69
N TRP A 82 -10.97 -9.59 19.66
CA TRP A 82 -11.51 -9.41 18.31
C TRP A 82 -13.04 -9.52 18.28
N HIS A 83 -13.60 -10.48 19.01
CA HIS A 83 -15.05 -10.70 19.10
C HIS A 83 -15.79 -9.62 19.90
N GLU A 84 -15.08 -8.84 20.72
CA GLU A 84 -15.62 -7.73 21.50
C GLU A 84 -15.49 -6.39 20.75
N ASP A 85 -14.84 -6.38 19.59
CA ASP A 85 -14.66 -5.16 18.82
C ASP A 85 -16.02 -4.66 18.30
N LYS A 86 -16.25 -3.35 18.42
CA LYS A 86 -17.51 -2.71 18.03
C LYS A 86 -17.81 -2.79 16.52
N PHE A 87 -16.82 -3.13 15.71
CA PHE A 87 -16.95 -3.34 14.27
C PHE A 87 -16.94 -4.82 13.89
N TYR A 88 -16.90 -5.73 14.87
CA TYR A 88 -17.04 -7.17 14.65
C TYR A 88 -18.48 -7.49 14.22
N GLN A 89 -18.62 -8.31 13.16
CA GLN A 89 -19.88 -8.80 12.61
C GLN A 89 -19.90 -10.32 12.61
#